data_AF-A0A969XL83-F1
#
_entry.id   AF-A0A969XL83-F1
#
_cell.length_a   1.000
_cell.length_b   1.000
_cell.length_c   1.000
_cell.angle_alpha   90.00
_cell.angle_beta   90.00
_cell.angle_gamma   90.00
#
_symmetry.space_group_name_H-M   'P 1'
#
loop_
_entity.id
_entity.type
_entity.pdbx_description
1 polymer ?
#
loop_
_entity_poly.entity_id
_entity_poly.type
_entity_poly.pdbx_seq_one_letter_code
_entity_poly.pdbx_strand_id
1 'polypeptide(L)' 'GSWGSDFSHFWRGLRVLAKHGERYRWEEFVSGRYGLEEADQALADVREQRAVKAIIDPRK' A
#
# COMPACT_ATOMS: atom_id res chain seq x y z
N GLY A 1 3.08 13.84 -1.45
CA GLY A 1 4.52 13.64 -1.70
C GLY A 1 5.14 13.02 -0.46
N SER A 2 6.06 12.08 -0.62
CA SER A 2 6.89 11.59 0.48
C SER A 2 8.15 12.46 0.57
N TRP A 3 8.66 12.72 1.77
CA TRP A 3 9.99 13.30 1.92
C TRP A 3 11.00 12.35 1.27
N GLY A 4 11.74 12.83 0.26
CA GLY A 4 12.71 12.04 -0.49
C GLY A 4 12.21 11.41 -1.79
N SER A 5 11.04 11.79 -2.32
CA SER A 5 10.59 11.37 -3.65
C SER A 5 10.23 12.56 -4.53
N ASP A 6 10.89 12.68 -5.68
CA ASP A 6 10.51 13.60 -6.77
C ASP A 6 9.64 12.91 -7.83
N PHE A 7 9.15 13.68 -8.80
CA PHE A 7 8.31 13.18 -9.90
C PHE A 7 8.92 11.98 -10.65
N SER A 8 10.24 12.00 -10.87
CA SER A 8 10.91 10.94 -11.63
C SER A 8 10.84 9.59 -10.92
N HIS A 9 10.83 9.58 -9.59
CA HIS A 9 10.68 8.36 -8.80
C HIS A 9 9.30 7.73 -9.03
N PHE A 10 8.23 8.53 -9.01
CA PHE A 10 6.88 8.04 -9.30
C PHE A 10 6.74 7.56 -10.73
N TRP A 11 7.23 8.33 -11.71
CA TRP A 11 7.18 7.95 -13.12
C TRP A 11 7.90 6.62 -13.38
N ARG A 12 9.11 6.45 -12.85
CA ARG A 12 9.87 5.20 -12.97
C ARG A 12 9.20 4.05 -12.23
N GLY A 13 8.63 4.29 -11.05
CA GLY A 13 7.87 3.28 -10.29
C GLY A 13 6.67 2.75 -11.07
N LEU A 14 5.86 3.64 -11.66
CA LEU A 14 4.71 3.24 -12.50
C LEU A 14 5.15 2.41 -13.71
N ARG A 15 6.29 2.75 -14.33
CA ARG A 15 6.86 1.95 -15.42
C ARG A 15 7.23 0.53 -14.99
N VAL A 16 7.74 0.35 -13.77
CA VAL A 16 8.02 -0.98 -13.19
C VAL A 16 6.72 -1.76 -12.97
N LEU A 17 5.72 -1.11 -12.36
CA LEU A 17 4.41 -1.73 -12.13
C LEU A 17 3.76 -2.17 -13.44
N ALA A 18 3.73 -1.32 -14.46
CA ALA A 18 3.17 -1.65 -15.77
C ALA A 18 3.91 -2.79 -16.47
N LYS A 19 5.25 -2.84 -16.35
CA LYS A 19 6.08 -3.89 -16.96
C LYS A 19 5.91 -5.25 -16.28
N HIS A 20 5.62 -5.29 -14.99
CA HIS A 20 5.67 -6.51 -14.19
C HIS A 20 4.36 -6.89 -13.50
N GLY A 21 3.28 -6.12 -13.68
CA GLY A 21 1.99 -6.34 -13.02
C GLY A 21 1.33 -7.68 -13.33
N GLU A 22 1.52 -8.23 -14.53
CA GLU A 22 1.02 -9.58 -14.84
C GLU A 22 1.79 -10.67 -14.08
N ARG A 23 3.07 -10.45 -13.81
CA ARG A 23 3.92 -11.42 -13.09
C ARG A 23 3.74 -11.32 -11.57
N TYR A 24 3.63 -10.11 -11.05
CA TYR A 24 3.49 -9.85 -9.62
C TYR A 24 2.13 -9.20 -9.37
N ARG A 25 1.23 -9.95 -8.73
CA ARG A 25 -0.11 -9.51 -8.37
C ARG A 25 -0.03 -8.56 -7.18
N TRP A 26 0.34 -7.31 -7.44
CA TRP A 26 0.70 -6.33 -6.41
C TRP A 26 -0.42 -6.13 -5.38
N GLU A 27 -1.67 -6.31 -5.80
CA GLU A 27 -2.87 -6.20 -4.98
C GLU A 27 -2.93 -7.28 -3.88
N GLU A 28 -2.31 -8.44 -4.09
CA GLU A 28 -2.27 -9.53 -3.11
C GLU A 28 -1.29 -9.28 -1.96
N PHE A 29 -0.36 -8.32 -2.11
CA PHE A 29 0.47 -7.89 -0.97
C PHE A 29 -0.32 -7.10 0.06
N VAL A 30 -1.52 -6.60 -0.29
CA VAL A 30 -2.41 -5.92 0.65
C VAL A 30 -3.06 -6.96 1.55
N SER A 31 -2.52 -7.09 2.76
CA SER A 31 -2.95 -8.08 3.74
C SER A 31 -3.97 -7.54 4.74
N GLY A 32 -4.37 -6.26 4.65
CA GLY A 32 -5.37 -5.67 5.54
C GLY A 32 -6.07 -4.46 4.91
N ARG A 33 -7.40 -4.41 5.03
CA ARG A 33 -8.25 -3.30 4.55
C ARG A 33 -9.14 -2.79 5.68
N TYR A 34 -9.01 -1.51 5.96
CA TYR A 34 -9.63 -0.84 7.11
C TYR A 34 -10.38 0.40 6.62
N GLY A 35 -11.48 0.75 7.28
CA GLY A 35 -12.18 2.02 7.11
C GLY A 35 -11.37 3.15 7.72
N LEU A 36 -11.83 4.39 7.54
CA LEU A 36 -11.14 5.55 8.06
C LEU A 36 -11.11 5.54 9.61
N GLU A 37 -12.21 5.13 10.22
CA GLU A 37 -12.42 5.01 11.66
C GLU A 37 -11.60 3.88 12.29
N GLU A 38 -11.10 2.94 11.48
CA GLU A 38 -10.29 1.79 11.90
C GLU A 38 -8.78 2.08 11.78
N ALA A 39 -8.36 3.33 11.55
CA ALA A 39 -6.96 3.67 11.33
C ALA A 39 -6.02 3.23 12.46
N ASP A 40 -6.44 3.37 13.72
CA ASP A 40 -5.66 2.92 14.88
C ASP A 40 -5.48 1.40 14.89
N GLN A 41 -6.53 0.65 14.52
CA GLN A 41 -6.46 -0.81 14.39
C GLN A 41 -5.50 -1.21 13.26
N ALA A 42 -5.53 -0.50 12.12
CA ALA A 42 -4.63 -0.75 11.00
C ALA A 42 -3.15 -0.59 11.42
N LEU A 43 -2.84 0.43 12.21
CA LEU A 43 -1.50 0.65 12.75
C LEU A 43 -1.09 -0.46 13.74
N ALA A 44 -1.99 -0.85 14.64
CA ALA A 44 -1.76 -1.93 15.59
C ALA A 44 -1.50 -3.27 14.88
N ASP A 45 -2.25 -3.58 13.83
CA ASP A 45 -2.11 -4.82 13.06
C ASP A 45 -0.79 -4.87 12.29
N VAL A 46 -0.29 -3.74 11.78
CA VAL A 46 1.06 -3.66 11.20
C VAL A 46 2.13 -3.88 12.26
N ARG A 47 2.01 -3.19 13.41
CA ARG A 47 2.95 -3.32 14.53
C ARG A 47 3.05 -4.77 15.03
N GLU A 48 1.91 -5.45 15.12
CA GLU A 48 1.79 -6.82 15.63
C GLU A 48 1.93 -7.87 14.52
N GLN A 49 2.35 -7.45 13.33
CA GLN A 49 2.62 -8.31 12.17
C GLN A 49 1.42 -9.14 11.70
N ARG A 50 0.20 -8.75 12.07
CA ARG A 50 -1.05 -9.30 11.52
C ARG A 50 -1.29 -8.82 10.09
N ALA A 51 -0.79 -7.63 9.74
CA ALA A 51 -0.79 -7.10 8.39
C ALA A 51 0.63 -6.71 7.95
N VAL A 52 1.07 -7.23 6.80
CA VAL A 52 2.29 -6.80 6.11
C VAL A 52 2.08 -5.43 5.45
N LYS A 53 0.94 -5.25 4.76
CA LYS A 53 0.56 -3.97 4.16
C LYS A 53 -0.91 -3.70 4.44
N ALA A 54 -1.17 -2.79 5.38
CA ALA A 54 -2.49 -2.24 5.62
C ALA A 54 -2.80 -1.08 4.65
N ILE A 55 -4.04 -1.01 4.19
CA ILE A 55 -4.60 0.10 3.42
C ILE A 55 -5.86 0.61 4.12
N ILE A 56 -5.98 1.94 4.19
CA ILE A 56 -7.23 2.62 4.56
C ILE A 56 -8.05 2.82 3.29
N ASP A 57 -9.24 2.23 3.23
CA ASP A 57 -10.25 2.48 2.19
C ASP A 57 -11.32 3.42 2.76
N PRO A 58 -11.39 4.69 2.32
CA PRO A 58 -12.33 5.67 2.86
C PRO A 58 -13.79 5.40 2.47
N ARG A 59 -14.08 4.33 1.74
CA ARG A 59 -15.44 3.93 1.32
C ARG A 59 -15.99 2.74 2.10
N LYS A 60 -15.16 2.11 2.93
CA LYS A 60 -15.56 0.98 3.80
C LYS A 60 -16.33 1.50 5.01
#